data_AF-A0A931G1K3-F1
#
_entry.id   AF-A0A931G1K3-F1
#
_cell.length_a   1.000
_cell.length_b   1.000
_cell.length_c   1.000
_cell.angle_alpha   90.00
_cell.angle_beta   90.00
_cell.angle_gamma   90.00
#
_symmetry.space_group_name_H-M   'P 1'
#
loop_
_entity.id
_entity.type
_entity.pdbx_description
1 polymer ?
#
loop_
_entity_poly.entity_id
_entity_poly.type
_entity_poly.pdbx_seq_one_letter_code
_entity_poly.pdbx_strand_id
1 'polypeptide(L)'
;MATASREAREFGVHSGMPMRMAARKCPDAVFLRTDMPAYRQASARVMATLRDLPVRLEVYGPDEAFLGADIDDHSGSRPTSRRRSSIRSG
;
A
#
# COMPACT_ATOMS: atom_id res chain seq x y z
N MET A 1 -8.24 12.57 -8.06
CA MET A 1 -8.72 11.19 -7.83
C MET A 1 -7.82 10.55 -6.77
N ALA A 2 -8.37 9.79 -5.84
CA ALA A 2 -7.61 9.24 -4.71
C ALA A 2 -6.67 8.10 -5.14
N THR A 3 -7.17 7.14 -5.91
CA THR A 3 -6.38 6.03 -6.46
C THR A 3 -6.90 5.64 -7.85
N ALA A 4 -6.09 4.95 -8.63
CA ALA A 4 -6.48 4.33 -9.91
C ALA A 4 -6.06 2.87 -9.88
N SER A 5 -6.88 2.00 -10.49
CA SER A 5 -6.50 0.61 -10.67
C SER A 5 -5.30 0.48 -11.61
N ARG A 6 -4.66 -0.70 -11.60
CA ARG A 6 -3.53 -0.99 -12.48
C ARG A 6 -3.92 -0.85 -13.96
N GLU A 7 -5.11 -1.32 -14.33
CA GLU A 7 -5.67 -1.24 -15.68
C GLU A 7 -5.84 0.21 -16.13
N ALA A 8 -6.40 1.08 -15.28
CA ALA A 8 -6.53 2.50 -15.61
C ALA A 8 -5.16 3.19 -15.78
N ARG A 9 -4.13 2.74 -15.04
CA ARG A 9 -2.76 3.26 -15.17
C ARG A 9 -2.12 2.95 -16.53
N GLU A 10 -2.53 1.87 -17.20
CA GLU A 10 -2.08 1.55 -18.56
C GLU A 10 -2.54 2.63 -19.57
N PHE A 11 -3.66 3.30 -19.30
CA PHE A 11 -4.14 4.47 -20.07
C PHE A 11 -3.52 5.80 -19.60
N GLY A 12 -2.53 5.75 -18.72
CA GLY A 12 -1.83 6.92 -18.17
C GLY A 12 -2.66 7.72 -17.16
N VAL A 13 -3.66 7.10 -16.53
CA VAL A 13 -4.39 7.67 -15.37
C VAL A 13 -3.59 7.38 -14.11
N HIS A 14 -3.46 8.33 -13.18
CA HIS A 14 -2.70 8.13 -11.93
C HIS A 14 -3.32 8.86 -10.75
N SER A 15 -2.99 8.41 -9.53
CA SER A 15 -3.42 9.07 -8.29
C SER A 15 -3.07 10.56 -8.30
N GLY A 16 -3.96 11.38 -7.77
CA GLY A 16 -3.85 12.86 -7.83
C GLY A 16 -4.38 13.50 -9.12
N MET A 17 -4.60 12.75 -10.20
CA MET A 17 -5.12 13.31 -11.46
C MET A 17 -6.55 13.90 -11.29
N PRO A 18 -6.86 15.06 -11.90
CA PRO A 18 -8.23 15.58 -11.97
C PRO A 18 -9.17 14.60 -12.69
N MET A 19 -10.38 14.38 -12.17
CA MET A 19 -11.31 13.39 -12.73
C MET A 19 -11.64 13.64 -14.21
N ARG A 20 -11.80 14.92 -14.61
CA ARG A 20 -12.04 15.29 -16.01
C ARG A 20 -10.89 14.85 -16.93
N MET A 21 -9.64 14.90 -16.47
CA MET A 21 -8.50 14.42 -17.25
C MET A 21 -8.46 12.90 -17.32
N ALA A 22 -8.77 12.22 -16.21
CA ALA A 22 -8.87 10.76 -16.17
C ALA A 22 -9.92 10.24 -17.15
N ALA A 23 -11.11 10.85 -17.16
CA ALA A 23 -12.21 10.48 -18.06
C ALA A 23 -11.87 10.70 -19.55
N ARG A 24 -11.03 11.69 -19.87
CA ARG A 24 -10.54 11.89 -21.25
C ARG A 24 -9.52 10.83 -21.67
N LYS A 25 -8.71 10.34 -20.75
CA LYS A 25 -7.66 9.33 -21.01
C LYS A 25 -8.23 7.92 -21.08
N CYS A 26 -9.22 7.62 -20.25
CA CYS A 26 -9.90 6.33 -20.19
C CYS A 26 -11.42 6.59 -20.18
N PRO A 27 -12.06 6.72 -21.35
CA PRO A 27 -13.49 7.02 -21.47
C PRO A 27 -14.40 5.95 -20.85
N ASP A 28 -13.96 4.70 -20.86
CA ASP A 28 -14.68 3.55 -20.30
C ASP A 28 -14.42 3.33 -18.80
N ALA A 29 -13.68 4.23 -18.15
CA ALA A 29 -13.39 4.11 -16.72
C ALA A 29 -14.66 4.24 -15.86
N VAL A 30 -14.80 3.33 -14.91
CA VAL A 30 -15.86 3.40 -13.89
C VAL A 30 -15.36 4.21 -12.69
N PHE A 31 -16.04 5.31 -12.37
CA PHE A 31 -15.70 6.16 -11.22
C PHE A 31 -16.51 5.76 -9.99
N LEU A 32 -15.82 5.25 -8.97
CA LEU A 32 -16.43 4.87 -7.70
C LEU A 32 -16.31 6.00 -6.67
N ARG A 33 -17.35 6.21 -5.87
CA ARG A 33 -17.29 7.09 -4.71
C ARG A 33 -16.41 6.45 -3.62
N THR A 34 -15.67 7.27 -2.90
CA THR A 34 -14.85 6.79 -1.78
C THR A 34 -15.75 6.31 -0.64
N ASP A 35 -15.56 5.05 -0.24
CA ASP A 35 -16.14 4.46 0.96
C ASP A 35 -15.10 4.43 2.09
N MET A 36 -15.05 5.50 2.87
CA MET A 36 -14.11 5.62 3.99
C MET A 36 -14.37 4.62 5.13
N PRO A 37 -15.62 4.32 5.53
CA PRO A 37 -15.92 3.26 6.49
C PRO A 37 -15.35 1.89 6.07
N ALA A 38 -15.61 1.45 4.84
CA ALA A 38 -15.09 0.18 4.34
C ALA A 38 -13.56 0.16 4.29
N TYR A 39 -12.94 1.24 3.82
CA TYR A 39 -11.47 1.39 3.80
C TYR A 39 -10.87 1.30 5.21
N ARG A 40 -11.43 2.03 6.19
CA ARG A 40 -10.95 1.98 7.58
C ARG A 40 -11.10 0.60 8.20
N GLN A 41 -12.20 -0.10 7.92
CA GLN A 41 -12.41 -1.46 8.39
C GLN A 41 -11.36 -2.41 7.81
N ALA A 42 -11.08 -2.33 6.51
CA ALA A 42 -10.07 -3.15 5.86
C ALA A 42 -8.66 -2.85 6.41
N SER A 43 -8.30 -1.57 6.52
CA SER A 43 -7.05 -1.10 7.14
C SER A 43 -6.85 -1.67 8.55
N ALA A 44 -7.87 -1.55 9.41
CA ALA A 44 -7.80 -2.04 10.77
C ALA A 44 -7.55 -3.56 10.85
N ARG A 45 -8.16 -4.34 9.94
CA ARG A 45 -7.94 -5.80 9.85
C ARG A 45 -6.49 -6.11 9.48
N VAL A 46 -5.95 -5.46 8.46
CA VAL A 46 -4.55 -5.66 8.05
C VAL A 46 -3.59 -5.30 9.17
N MET A 47 -3.78 -4.14 9.79
CA MET A 47 -2.91 -3.68 10.88
C MET A 47 -3.01 -4.57 12.12
N ALA A 48 -4.18 -5.17 12.40
CA ALA A 48 -4.31 -6.18 13.44
C ALA A 48 -3.48 -7.43 13.11
N THR A 49 -3.60 -7.97 11.88
CA THR A 49 -2.78 -9.11 11.45
C THR A 49 -1.28 -8.83 11.55
N LEU A 50 -0.84 -7.63 11.19
CA LEU A 50 0.58 -7.26 11.29
C LEU A 50 1.07 -7.14 12.74
N ARG A 51 0.21 -6.74 13.69
CA ARG A 51 0.57 -6.65 15.13
C ARG A 51 0.74 -8.02 15.79
N ASP A 52 0.09 -9.04 15.26
CA ASP A 52 0.19 -10.41 15.78
C ASP A 52 1.49 -11.12 15.38
N LEU A 53 2.26 -10.53 14.45
CA LEU A 53 3.56 -11.06 14.05
C LEU A 53 4.61 -10.75 15.13
N PRO A 54 5.55 -11.68 15.42
CA PRO A 54 6.61 -11.48 16.40
C PRO A 54 7.74 -10.60 15.83
N VAL A 55 7.40 -9.39 15.38
CA VAL A 55 8.30 -8.41 14.76
C VAL A 55 8.01 -7.02 15.31
N ARG A 56 9.00 -6.13 15.24
CA ARG A 56 8.76 -4.70 15.54
C ARG A 56 7.91 -4.10 14.44
N LEU A 57 6.76 -3.53 14.78
CA LEU A 57 5.85 -2.87 13.84
C LEU A 57 5.79 -1.37 14.12
N GLU A 58 5.95 -0.56 13.09
CA GLU A 58 5.73 0.90 13.11
C GLU A 58 4.67 1.26 12.07
N VAL A 59 3.50 1.72 12.51
CA VAL A 59 2.41 2.13 11.61
C VAL A 59 2.62 3.59 11.20
N TYR A 60 2.73 3.84 9.89
CA TYR A 60 2.94 5.18 9.33
C TYR A 60 1.65 5.80 8.80
N GLY A 61 0.73 4.96 8.29
CA GLY A 61 -0.55 5.39 7.76
C GLY A 61 -1.58 4.26 7.78
N PRO A 62 -2.83 4.53 7.34
CA PRO A 62 -3.89 3.52 7.30
C PRO A 62 -3.55 2.33 6.39
N ASP A 63 -2.73 2.51 5.37
CA ASP A 63 -2.30 1.47 4.43
C ASP A 63 -0.78 1.31 4.35
N GLU A 64 -0.04 1.92 5.28
CA GLU A 64 1.43 1.90 5.30
C GLU A 64 1.99 1.59 6.70
N ALA A 65 2.88 0.60 6.78
CA ALA A 65 3.60 0.24 8.00
C ALA A 65 5.00 -0.32 7.67
N PHE A 66 5.91 -0.22 8.64
CA PHE A 66 7.25 -0.79 8.59
C PHE A 66 7.38 -1.95 9.57
N LEU A 67 8.00 -3.04 9.11
CA LEU A 67 8.25 -4.23 9.92
C LEU A 67 9.76 -4.42 10.09
N GLY A 68 10.20 -4.63 11.33
CA GLY A 68 11.57 -4.98 11.68
C GLY A 68 11.61 -6.37 12.29
N ALA A 69 12.20 -7.33 11.57
CA ALA A 69 12.51 -8.66 12.09
C ALA A 69 14.00 -8.72 12.42
N ASP A 70 14.34 -9.20 13.61
CA ASP A 70 15.71 -9.55 13.93
C ASP A 70 15.99 -10.91 13.28
N ILE A 71 16.80 -10.92 12.23
CA ILE A 71 17.26 -12.15 11.58
C ILE A 71 18.56 -12.57 12.25
N ASP A 72 18.54 -13.71 12.95
CA ASP A 72 19.76 -14.35 13.42
C ASP A 72 20.52 -14.87 12.18
N ASP A 73 21.54 -14.12 11.76
CA ASP A 73 22.42 -14.53 10.68
C ASP A 73 23.34 -15.66 11.18
N HIS A 74 22.90 -16.91 11.04
CA HIS A 74 23.70 -18.10 11.36
C HIS A 74 24.71 -18.48 10.26
N SER A 75 24.94 -17.61 9.28
CA SER A 75 26.00 -17.75 8.28
C SER A 75 26.96 -16.58 8.40
N GLY A 76 28.25 -16.82 8.68
CA GLY A 76 29.26 -15.78 8.88
C GLY A 76 29.56 -14.90 7.66
N SER A 77 28.59 -14.11 7.20
CA SER A 77 28.73 -13.17 6.10
C SER A 77 28.09 -11.84 6.46
N ARG A 78 28.94 -10.90 6.94
CA ARG A 78 28.80 -9.43 7.02
C ARG A 78 27.38 -8.86 7.28
N PRO A 79 27.22 -7.98 8.28
CA PRO A 79 25.92 -7.55 8.78
C PRO A 79 24.97 -7.13 7.66
N THR A 80 23.87 -7.88 7.60
CA THR A 80 22.83 -7.85 6.58
C THR A 80 22.20 -6.47 6.43
N SER A 81 22.13 -6.03 5.18
CA SER A 81 21.44 -4.84 4.73
C SER A 81 20.04 -4.73 5.35
N ARG A 82 19.74 -3.57 5.94
CA ARG A 82 18.44 -3.11 6.40
C ARG A 82 17.42 -3.14 5.25
N ARG A 83 16.84 -4.30 4.95
CA ARG A 83 15.85 -4.46 3.88
C ARG A 83 14.54 -3.83 4.34
N ARG A 84 14.25 -2.62 3.86
CA ARG A 84 12.89 -2.03 3.88
C ARG A 84 12.02 -2.84 2.93
N SER A 85 11.30 -3.83 3.43
CA SER A 85 10.15 -4.35 2.69
C SER A 85 8.96 -3.43 2.95
N SER A 86 8.75 -2.44 2.08
CA SER A 86 7.51 -1.69 2.04
C SER A 86 6.44 -2.61 1.43
N ILE A 87 5.43 -3.00 2.20
CA ILE A 87 4.20 -3.57 1.62
C ILE A 87 3.43 -2.39 1.05
N ARG A 88 3.74 -2.02 -0.20
CA ARG A 88 3.05 -0.96 -0.92
C ARG A 88 1.82 -1.56 -1.56
N SER A 89 0.64 -1.22 -1.06
CA SER A 89 -0.61 -1.49 -1.74
C SER A 89 -0.66 -0.61 -3.00
N GLY A 90 -0.45 -1.23 -4.16
CA GLY A 90 -0.54 -0.58 -5.48
C GLY A 90 -1.97 -0.47 -5.97
#